data_AF-A0A372ZK54-F1
#
_entry.id   AF-A0A372ZK54-F1
#
_cell.length_a   1.000
_cell.length_b   1.000
_cell.length_c   1.000
_cell.angle_alpha   90.00
_cell.angle_beta   90.00
_cell.angle_gamma   90.00
#
_symmetry.space_group_name_H-M   'P 1'
#
loop_
_entity.id
_entity.type
_entity.pdbx_description
1 polymer ?
#
loop_
_entity_poly.entity_id
_entity_poly.type
_entity_poly.pdbx_seq_one_letter_code
_entity_poly.pdbx_strand_id
1 'polypeptide(L)'
;MRAELAPGDTAPALVTALADGTAPRSALAELAAQQHRIIRSDRRSLLLLAGRTADRPVSAWFATLAEGESAALRTLPALGAAVGLDHGALEAHPPLPGCQAYPHYLAWLALNGEPAAAAAALVANFAAWGGYCATIAQALRRQYGFSDESCAFFDFFAQPAPELEQQAADALGPDRLDEPTLATAHEYGLLLQAYEHLFWDTLGVIDA
;
A
#
# COMPACT_ATOMS: atom_id res chain seq x y z
N MET A 1 -3.24 -18.30 7.44
CA MET A 1 -3.32 -17.05 6.66
C MET A 1 -2.20 -16.06 6.98
N ARG A 2 -2.19 -15.33 8.13
CA ARG A 2 -1.16 -14.29 8.39
C ARG A 2 0.31 -14.75 8.26
N ALA A 3 0.64 -15.95 8.77
CA ALA A 3 1.99 -16.50 8.67
C ALA A 3 2.34 -17.08 7.29
N GLU A 4 1.33 -17.53 6.53
CA GLU A 4 1.50 -18.05 5.15
C GLU A 4 1.56 -16.91 4.12
N LEU A 5 0.99 -15.77 4.49
CA LEU A 5 0.99 -14.51 3.76
C LEU A 5 1.92 -13.50 4.47
N ALA A 6 2.98 -13.94 5.13
CA ALA A 6 4.02 -13.00 5.54
C ALA A 6 4.93 -12.74 4.31
N PRO A 7 5.35 -11.49 4.06
CA PRO A 7 6.38 -11.25 3.05
C PRO A 7 7.61 -12.10 3.39
N GLY A 8 8.33 -12.58 2.37
CA GLY A 8 9.55 -13.35 2.60
C GLY A 8 10.55 -12.58 3.46
N ASP A 9 11.43 -13.30 4.17
CA ASP A 9 12.39 -12.70 5.13
C ASP A 9 13.36 -11.67 4.52
N THR A 10 13.36 -11.51 3.20
CA THR A 10 14.30 -10.63 2.49
C THR A 10 13.59 -9.33 2.09
N ALA A 11 14.08 -8.20 2.58
CA ALA A 11 13.59 -6.89 2.17
C ALA A 11 13.83 -6.67 0.66
N PRO A 12 12.94 -5.94 -0.04
CA PRO A 12 13.14 -5.65 -1.45
C PRO A 12 14.42 -4.86 -1.70
N ALA A 13 15.06 -5.08 -2.86
CA ALA A 13 16.38 -4.51 -3.17
C ALA A 13 16.44 -2.98 -3.03
N LEU A 14 15.41 -2.26 -3.50
CA LEU A 14 15.35 -0.80 -3.35
C LEU A 14 15.23 -0.38 -1.88
N VAL A 15 14.48 -1.10 -1.06
CA VAL A 15 14.35 -0.80 0.38
C VAL A 15 15.71 -0.93 1.07
N THR A 16 16.47 -1.97 0.75
CA THR A 16 17.84 -2.16 1.25
C THR A 16 18.78 -1.06 0.75
N ALA A 17 18.76 -0.75 -0.55
CA ALA A 17 19.60 0.31 -1.12
C ALA A 17 19.30 1.70 -0.52
N LEU A 18 18.03 1.99 -0.21
CA LEU A 18 17.65 3.19 0.51
C LEU A 18 18.20 3.19 1.94
N ALA A 19 18.04 2.08 2.67
CA ALA A 19 18.56 1.94 4.03
C ALA A 19 20.08 2.20 4.12
N ASP A 20 20.81 1.71 3.11
CA ASP A 20 22.26 1.87 2.99
C ASP A 20 22.67 3.23 2.40
N GLY A 21 21.71 4.04 1.93
CA GLY A 21 21.98 5.34 1.31
C GLY A 21 22.62 5.25 -0.08
N THR A 22 22.53 4.09 -0.73
CA THR A 22 23.15 3.82 -2.04
C THR A 22 22.18 4.03 -3.20
N ALA A 23 20.87 4.04 -2.95
CA ALA A 23 19.89 4.30 -3.99
C ALA A 23 19.96 5.77 -4.49
N PRO A 24 19.87 6.01 -5.81
CA PRO A 24 19.88 7.36 -6.35
C PRO A 24 18.58 8.11 -6.03
N ARG A 25 18.64 9.45 -6.02
CA ARG A 25 17.45 10.30 -5.80
C ARG A 25 16.39 10.15 -6.91
N SER A 26 16.79 9.74 -8.11
CA SER A 26 15.86 9.39 -9.21
C SER A 26 14.96 8.22 -8.83
N ALA A 27 15.48 7.17 -8.20
CA ALA A 27 14.67 6.05 -7.72
C ALA A 27 13.66 6.48 -6.62
N LEU A 28 14.05 7.43 -5.76
CA LEU A 28 13.14 8.05 -4.78
C LEU A 28 12.05 8.89 -5.46
N ALA A 29 12.42 9.67 -6.48
CA ALA A 29 11.47 10.46 -7.26
C ALA A 29 10.42 9.55 -7.94
N GLU A 30 10.90 8.44 -8.52
CA GLU A 30 10.05 7.44 -9.14
C GLU A 30 9.12 6.75 -8.13
N LEU A 31 9.65 6.33 -6.99
CA LEU A 31 8.86 5.77 -5.89
C LEU A 31 7.74 6.74 -5.47
N ALA A 32 8.06 8.03 -5.27
CA ALA A 32 7.07 9.05 -4.89
C ALA A 32 5.99 9.23 -5.96
N ALA A 33 6.37 9.25 -7.24
CA ALA A 33 5.46 9.43 -8.37
C ALA A 33 4.53 8.22 -8.56
N GLN A 34 5.04 6.99 -8.47
CA GLN A 34 4.22 5.78 -8.56
C GLN A 34 3.24 5.70 -7.38
N GLN A 35 3.69 6.02 -6.15
CA GLN A 35 2.83 6.06 -4.97
C GLN A 35 1.70 7.09 -5.12
N HIS A 36 1.97 8.27 -5.68
CA HIS A 36 0.91 9.25 -5.93
C HIS A 36 -0.24 8.70 -6.79
N ARG A 37 0.07 7.88 -7.79
CA ARG A 37 -0.96 7.22 -8.62
C ARG A 37 -1.67 6.09 -7.89
N ILE A 38 -0.91 5.23 -7.21
CA ILE A 38 -1.42 4.06 -6.47
C ILE A 38 -2.45 4.51 -5.43
N ILE A 39 -2.07 5.42 -4.54
CA ILE A 39 -2.91 5.88 -3.42
C ILE A 39 -4.23 6.51 -3.93
N ARG A 40 -4.21 7.19 -5.09
CA ARG A 40 -5.43 7.72 -5.72
C ARG A 40 -6.33 6.61 -6.27
N SER A 41 -5.75 5.57 -6.85
CA SER A 41 -6.49 4.40 -7.35
C SER A 41 -7.10 3.61 -6.19
N ASP A 42 -6.31 3.37 -5.15
CA ASP A 42 -6.69 2.57 -4.00
C ASP A 42 -7.81 3.25 -3.23
N ARG A 43 -7.69 4.57 -2.98
CA ARG A 43 -8.76 5.39 -2.42
C ARG A 43 -10.09 5.20 -3.16
N ARG A 44 -10.08 5.24 -4.49
CA ARG A 44 -11.31 5.08 -5.31
C ARG A 44 -11.87 3.67 -5.21
N SER A 45 -11.01 2.67 -5.24
CA SER A 45 -11.38 1.25 -5.14
C SER A 45 -12.00 0.95 -3.78
N LEU A 46 -11.44 1.49 -2.70
CA LEU A 46 -11.95 1.35 -1.34
C LEU A 46 -13.30 2.07 -1.15
N LEU A 47 -13.48 3.27 -1.72
CA LEU A 47 -14.78 3.95 -1.74
C LEU A 47 -15.84 3.14 -2.51
N LEU A 48 -15.46 2.50 -3.61
CA LEU A 48 -16.35 1.63 -4.37
C LEU A 48 -16.74 0.38 -3.57
N LEU A 49 -15.78 -0.24 -2.86
CA LEU A 49 -16.05 -1.36 -1.96
C LEU A 49 -17.02 -0.97 -0.85
N ALA A 50 -16.81 0.19 -0.22
CA ALA A 50 -17.72 0.73 0.77
C ALA A 50 -19.13 0.91 0.19
N GLY A 51 -19.26 1.55 -0.97
CA GLY A 51 -20.56 1.72 -1.63
C GLY A 51 -21.25 0.40 -2.00
N ARG A 52 -20.50 -0.58 -2.51
CA ARG A 52 -21.00 -1.92 -2.88
C ARG A 52 -21.41 -2.76 -1.68
N THR A 53 -20.95 -2.40 -0.48
CA THR A 53 -21.21 -3.12 0.76
C THR A 53 -22.02 -2.29 1.75
N ALA A 54 -22.69 -1.21 1.30
CA ALA A 54 -23.33 -0.23 2.18
C ALA A 54 -24.36 -0.80 3.18
N ASP A 55 -24.90 -1.98 2.91
CA ASP A 55 -25.83 -2.74 3.76
C ASP A 55 -25.14 -3.72 4.74
N ARG A 56 -23.81 -3.79 4.71
CA ARG A 56 -22.97 -4.72 5.48
C ARG A 56 -22.00 -3.96 6.41
N PRO A 57 -21.66 -4.53 7.58
CA PRO A 57 -20.72 -3.90 8.51
C PRO A 57 -19.35 -3.57 7.90
N VAL A 58 -18.86 -4.41 6.97
CA VAL A 58 -17.57 -4.22 6.28
C VAL A 58 -17.48 -2.91 5.48
N SER A 59 -18.60 -2.27 5.13
CA SER A 59 -18.60 -0.98 4.45
C SER A 59 -17.89 0.10 5.24
N ALA A 60 -18.10 0.16 6.56
CA ALA A 60 -17.50 1.21 7.39
C ALA A 60 -15.98 1.06 7.42
N TRP A 61 -15.50 -0.18 7.48
CA TRP A 61 -14.06 -0.47 7.45
C TRP A 61 -13.42 -0.07 6.12
N PHE A 62 -14.04 -0.39 4.97
CA PHE A 62 -13.55 0.08 3.67
C PHE A 62 -13.54 1.61 3.55
N ALA A 63 -14.54 2.29 4.13
CA ALA A 63 -14.57 3.74 4.17
C ALA A 63 -13.42 4.31 5.01
N THR A 64 -13.14 3.72 6.18
CA THR A 64 -11.97 4.09 7.01
C THR A 64 -10.66 3.94 6.24
N LEU A 65 -10.48 2.85 5.48
CA LEU A 65 -9.29 2.68 4.63
C LEU A 65 -9.17 3.80 3.59
N ALA A 66 -10.27 4.15 2.91
CA ALA A 66 -10.26 5.23 1.92
C ALA A 66 -9.95 6.62 2.54
N GLU A 67 -10.35 6.84 3.79
CA GLU A 67 -9.96 8.03 4.55
C GLU A 67 -8.46 8.03 4.87
N GLY A 68 -7.90 6.85 5.19
CA GLY A 68 -6.47 6.63 5.34
C GLY A 68 -5.69 6.99 4.07
N GLU A 69 -6.11 6.48 2.91
CA GLU A 69 -5.53 6.87 1.61
C GLU A 69 -5.64 8.38 1.37
N SER A 70 -6.77 8.98 1.73
CA SER A 70 -6.95 10.43 1.63
C SER A 70 -5.99 11.21 2.53
N ALA A 71 -5.65 10.67 3.70
CA ALA A 71 -4.66 11.25 4.61
C ALA A 71 -3.24 11.12 4.05
N ALA A 72 -2.87 9.94 3.54
CA ALA A 72 -1.60 9.71 2.89
C ALA A 72 -1.40 10.61 1.65
N LEU A 73 -2.43 10.83 0.83
CA LEU A 73 -2.33 11.76 -0.31
C LEU A 73 -1.95 13.18 0.09
N ARG A 74 -2.30 13.63 1.29
CA ARG A 74 -1.99 14.99 1.76
C ARG A 74 -0.52 15.16 2.14
N THR A 75 0.21 14.08 2.38
CA THR A 75 1.63 14.14 2.77
C THR A 75 2.58 14.04 1.56
N LEU A 76 2.12 13.44 0.45
CA LEU A 76 2.92 13.29 -0.77
C LEU A 76 3.49 14.59 -1.39
N PRO A 77 2.83 15.76 -1.32
CA PRO A 77 3.41 16.99 -1.87
C PRO A 77 4.77 17.34 -1.24
N ALA A 78 4.96 17.12 0.06
CA ALA A 78 6.22 17.38 0.74
C ALA A 78 7.32 16.41 0.30
N LEU A 79 6.98 15.12 0.19
CA LEU A 79 7.89 14.11 -0.37
C LEU A 79 8.28 14.47 -1.81
N GLY A 80 7.31 14.83 -2.66
CA GLY A 80 7.53 15.28 -4.03
C GLY A 80 8.51 16.45 -4.12
N ALA A 81 8.29 17.50 -3.33
CA ALA A 81 9.17 18.66 -3.31
C ALA A 81 10.62 18.28 -2.92
N ALA A 82 10.80 17.37 -1.95
CA ALA A 82 12.12 16.91 -1.51
C ALA A 82 12.88 16.13 -2.60
N VAL A 83 12.18 15.49 -3.53
CA VAL A 83 12.74 14.78 -4.69
C VAL A 83 12.71 15.60 -5.99
N GLY A 84 12.32 16.87 -5.91
CA GLY A 84 12.30 17.79 -7.06
C GLY A 84 11.10 17.66 -8.00
N LEU A 85 10.02 17.01 -7.54
CA LEU A 85 8.76 16.88 -8.27
C LEU A 85 7.68 17.76 -7.63
N ASP A 86 7.20 18.77 -8.35
CA ASP A 86 6.01 19.50 -7.91
C ASP A 86 4.73 18.65 -8.11
N HIS A 87 3.59 19.20 -7.67
CA HIS A 87 2.31 18.50 -7.79
C HIS A 87 1.96 18.14 -9.24
N GLY A 88 2.20 19.05 -10.20
CA GLY A 88 1.90 18.80 -11.61
C GLY A 88 2.80 17.72 -12.19
N ALA A 89 4.07 17.70 -11.80
CA ALA A 89 5.01 16.67 -12.19
C ALA A 89 4.60 15.30 -11.64
N LEU A 90 4.21 15.19 -10.36
CA LEU A 90 3.69 13.95 -9.78
C LEU A 90 2.43 13.44 -10.51
N GLU A 91 1.51 14.32 -10.87
CA GLU A 91 0.28 13.94 -11.60
C GLU A 91 0.57 13.49 -13.04
N ALA A 92 1.49 14.16 -13.71
CA ALA A 92 1.84 13.88 -15.11
C ALA A 92 2.82 12.72 -15.28
N HIS A 93 3.54 12.32 -14.22
CA HIS A 93 4.59 11.30 -14.29
C HIS A 93 4.05 9.98 -14.84
N PRO A 94 4.66 9.35 -15.85
CA PRO A 94 4.10 8.18 -16.49
C PRO A 94 4.03 6.97 -15.53
N PRO A 95 2.97 6.14 -15.61
CA PRO A 95 2.90 4.93 -14.80
C PRO A 95 3.87 3.87 -15.30
N LEU A 96 4.49 3.13 -14.39
CA LEU A 96 5.24 1.93 -14.71
C LEU A 96 4.33 0.70 -14.63
N PRO A 97 4.24 -0.15 -15.67
CA PRO A 97 3.29 -1.25 -15.71
C PRO A 97 3.32 -2.16 -14.48
N GLY A 98 4.51 -2.53 -14.00
CA GLY A 98 4.64 -3.39 -12.83
C GLY A 98 4.21 -2.71 -11.53
N CYS A 99 4.37 -1.39 -11.41
CA CYS A 99 3.85 -0.63 -10.27
C CYS A 99 2.32 -0.46 -10.30
N GLN A 100 1.67 -0.67 -11.45
CA GLN A 100 0.22 -0.57 -11.57
C GLN A 100 -0.51 -1.91 -11.38
N ALA A 101 0.20 -3.04 -11.31
CA ALA A 101 -0.44 -4.35 -11.17
C ALA A 101 -1.29 -4.46 -9.90
N TYR A 102 -0.75 -4.01 -8.76
CA TYR A 102 -1.44 -3.99 -7.48
C TYR A 102 -2.71 -3.10 -7.49
N PRO A 103 -2.65 -1.80 -7.82
CA PRO A 103 -3.85 -0.94 -7.81
C PRO A 103 -4.89 -1.38 -8.85
N HIS A 104 -4.48 -1.95 -9.99
CA HIS A 104 -5.43 -2.54 -10.94
C HIS A 104 -6.14 -3.78 -10.36
N TYR A 105 -5.42 -4.61 -9.61
CA TYR A 105 -6.02 -5.76 -8.96
C TYR A 105 -6.96 -5.36 -7.83
N LEU A 106 -6.60 -4.34 -7.03
CA LEU A 106 -7.52 -3.79 -6.03
C LEU A 106 -8.78 -3.19 -6.66
N ALA A 107 -8.65 -2.51 -7.81
CA ALA A 107 -9.81 -2.04 -8.57
C ALA A 107 -10.67 -3.22 -9.08
N TRP A 108 -10.04 -4.31 -9.51
CA TRP A 108 -10.75 -5.54 -9.89
C TRP A 108 -11.47 -6.17 -8.71
N LEU A 109 -10.86 -6.24 -7.53
CA LEU A 109 -11.51 -6.71 -6.28
C LEU A 109 -12.69 -5.82 -5.90
N ALA A 110 -12.55 -4.50 -6.09
CA ALA A 110 -13.61 -3.56 -5.82
C ALA A 110 -14.83 -3.73 -6.73
N LEU A 111 -14.61 -4.10 -7.98
CA LEU A 111 -15.68 -4.35 -8.95
C LEU A 111 -16.26 -5.78 -8.85
N ASN A 112 -15.40 -6.79 -8.69
CA ASN A 112 -15.75 -8.19 -8.93
C ASN A 112 -15.53 -9.11 -7.72
N GLY A 113 -14.64 -8.73 -6.80
CA GLY A 113 -14.25 -9.60 -5.68
C GLY A 113 -15.38 -9.82 -4.67
N GLU A 114 -15.33 -10.94 -3.95
CA GLU A 114 -16.18 -11.17 -2.78
C GLU A 114 -15.68 -10.25 -1.63
N PRO A 115 -16.52 -9.37 -1.04
CA PRO A 115 -16.05 -8.37 -0.09
C PRO A 115 -15.47 -8.86 1.23
N ALA A 116 -16.01 -9.93 1.83
CA ALA A 116 -15.46 -10.51 3.06
C ALA A 116 -14.07 -11.12 2.81
N ALA A 117 -13.92 -11.82 1.68
CA ALA A 117 -12.63 -12.35 1.22
C ALA A 117 -11.63 -11.24 0.91
N ALA A 118 -12.07 -10.17 0.25
CA ALA A 118 -11.22 -9.00 -0.04
C ALA A 118 -10.76 -8.30 1.25
N ALA A 119 -11.65 -8.12 2.23
CA ALA A 119 -11.30 -7.55 3.52
C ALA A 119 -10.28 -8.42 4.27
N ALA A 120 -10.51 -9.73 4.34
CA ALA A 120 -9.58 -10.67 4.94
C ALA A 120 -8.19 -10.65 4.26
N ALA A 121 -8.15 -10.62 2.93
CA ALA A 121 -6.91 -10.54 2.16
C ALA A 121 -6.11 -9.25 2.43
N LEU A 122 -6.79 -8.10 2.46
CA LEU A 122 -6.17 -6.79 2.70
C LEU A 122 -5.57 -6.68 4.12
N VAL A 123 -6.26 -7.18 5.14
CA VAL A 123 -5.76 -7.22 6.53
C VAL A 123 -4.44 -8.00 6.63
N ALA A 124 -4.29 -9.08 5.86
CA ALA A 124 -3.05 -9.84 5.83
C ALA A 124 -1.91 -9.07 5.13
N ASN A 125 -2.21 -8.30 4.08
CA ASN A 125 -1.19 -7.59 3.29
C ASN A 125 -0.57 -6.39 4.04
N PHE A 126 -1.34 -5.64 4.84
CA PHE A 126 -0.88 -4.37 5.41
C PHE A 126 0.34 -4.48 6.34
N ALA A 127 0.56 -5.64 6.99
CA ALA A 127 1.69 -5.82 7.90
C ALA A 127 3.05 -5.72 7.21
N ALA A 128 3.16 -6.18 5.96
CA ALA A 128 4.39 -6.14 5.17
C ALA A 128 4.82 -4.71 4.84
N TRP A 129 3.90 -3.98 4.22
CA TRP A 129 4.09 -2.62 3.74
C TRP A 129 4.53 -1.65 4.86
N GLY A 130 3.96 -1.77 6.05
CA GLY A 130 4.32 -0.93 7.19
C GLY A 130 5.78 -1.08 7.62
N GLY A 131 6.32 -2.31 7.58
CA GLY A 131 7.73 -2.57 7.87
C GLY A 131 8.68 -1.90 6.88
N TYR A 132 8.38 -1.96 5.59
CA TYR A 132 9.17 -1.28 4.56
C TYR A 132 9.09 0.24 4.68
N CYS A 133 7.91 0.78 4.95
CA CYS A 133 7.72 2.21 5.18
C CYS A 133 8.54 2.71 6.37
N ALA A 134 8.59 1.96 7.47
CA ALA A 134 9.40 2.31 8.64
C ALA A 134 10.90 2.39 8.29
N THR A 135 11.41 1.41 7.54
CA THR A 135 12.80 1.41 7.06
C THR A 135 13.09 2.60 6.15
N ILE A 136 12.22 2.87 5.17
CA ILE A 136 12.38 3.98 4.24
C ILE A 136 12.35 5.32 4.97
N ALA A 137 11.39 5.53 5.88
CA ALA A 137 11.27 6.79 6.62
C ALA A 137 12.51 7.10 7.48
N GLN A 138 13.13 6.08 8.08
CA GLN A 138 14.39 6.23 8.79
C GLN A 138 15.57 6.52 7.85
N ALA A 139 15.60 5.84 6.70
CA ALA A 139 16.63 6.02 5.69
C ALA A 139 16.63 7.43 5.10
N LEU A 140 15.45 7.96 4.74
CA LEU A 140 15.27 9.31 4.20
C LEU A 140 15.87 10.39 5.13
N ARG A 141 15.66 10.25 6.44
CA ARG A 141 16.24 11.16 7.43
C ARG A 141 17.75 11.00 7.54
N ARG A 142 18.23 9.77 7.73
CA ARG A 142 19.64 9.50 8.06
C ARG A 142 20.59 9.65 6.87
N GLN A 143 20.18 9.17 5.70
CA GLN A 143 21.03 9.07 4.52
C GLN A 143 20.81 10.22 3.53
N TYR A 144 19.57 10.71 3.42
CA TYR A 144 19.20 11.70 2.39
C TYR A 144 18.96 13.11 2.95
N GLY A 145 18.91 13.26 4.28
CA GLY A 145 18.72 14.55 4.96
C GLY A 145 17.33 15.14 4.84
N PHE A 146 16.31 14.29 4.65
CA PHE A 146 14.92 14.73 4.49
C PHE A 146 14.33 15.22 5.82
N SER A 147 13.44 16.21 5.75
CA SER A 147 12.68 16.70 6.91
C SER A 147 11.63 15.68 7.35
N ASP A 148 11.11 15.84 8.57
CA ASP A 148 9.97 15.04 9.06
C ASP A 148 8.74 15.17 8.16
N GLU A 149 8.48 16.38 7.65
CA GLU A 149 7.38 16.63 6.73
C GLU A 149 7.51 15.82 5.43
N SER A 150 8.74 15.70 4.91
CA SER A 150 9.00 14.92 3.68
C SER A 150 8.92 13.41 3.92
N CYS A 151 9.10 12.96 5.18
CA CYS A 151 9.00 11.56 5.56
C CYS A 151 7.57 11.14 5.95
N ALA A 152 6.66 12.10 6.15
CA ALA A 152 5.33 11.89 6.70
C ALA A 152 4.48 10.85 5.94
N PHE A 153 4.69 10.70 4.62
CA PHE A 153 4.04 9.65 3.83
C PHE A 153 4.39 8.25 4.33
N PHE A 154 5.68 7.96 4.47
CA PHE A 154 6.13 6.66 4.94
C PHE A 154 5.87 6.50 6.45
N ASP A 155 6.01 7.56 7.25
CA ASP A 155 5.70 7.49 8.68
C ASP A 155 4.22 7.13 8.93
N PHE A 156 3.30 7.59 8.08
CA PHE A 156 1.88 7.28 8.17
C PHE A 156 1.62 5.78 8.06
N PHE A 157 2.20 5.12 7.06
CA PHE A 157 2.05 3.68 6.86
C PHE A 157 2.92 2.83 7.79
N ALA A 158 3.98 3.40 8.35
CA ALA A 158 4.87 2.72 9.30
C ALA A 158 4.21 2.49 10.68
N GLN A 159 3.14 3.21 11.01
CA GLN A 159 2.46 3.03 12.29
C GLN A 159 1.68 1.70 12.31
N PRO A 160 1.82 0.88 13.37
CA PRO A 160 0.89 -0.21 13.61
C PRO A 160 -0.55 0.32 13.68
N ALA A 161 -1.51 -0.41 13.13
CA ALA A 161 -2.92 -0.03 13.12
C ALA A 161 -3.79 -1.11 13.79
N PRO A 162 -3.57 -1.45 15.07
CA PRO A 162 -4.31 -2.51 15.75
C PRO A 162 -5.82 -2.21 15.81
N GLU A 163 -6.22 -0.94 15.90
CA GLU A 163 -7.62 -0.54 15.85
C GLU A 163 -8.25 -0.84 14.49
N LEU A 164 -7.50 -0.69 13.40
CA LEU A 164 -7.97 -0.98 12.04
C LEU A 164 -8.13 -2.49 11.82
N GLU A 165 -7.22 -3.29 12.39
CA GLU A 165 -7.33 -4.76 12.39
C GLU A 165 -8.55 -5.21 13.19
N GLN A 166 -8.77 -4.61 14.37
CA GLN A 166 -9.94 -4.92 15.20
C GLN A 166 -11.24 -4.52 14.48
N GLN A 167 -11.30 -3.35 13.85
CA GLN A 167 -12.45 -2.95 13.04
C GLN A 167 -12.74 -3.94 11.91
N ALA A 168 -11.72 -4.50 11.27
CA ALA A 168 -11.90 -5.52 10.25
C ALA A 168 -12.50 -6.80 10.85
N ALA A 169 -11.95 -7.27 11.98
CA ALA A 169 -12.45 -8.45 12.68
C ALA A 169 -13.90 -8.27 13.13
N ASP A 170 -14.22 -7.12 13.73
CA ASP A 170 -15.59 -6.78 14.17
C ASP A 170 -16.56 -6.73 12.98
N ALA A 171 -16.11 -6.21 11.84
CA ALA A 171 -16.94 -6.09 10.64
C ALA A 171 -17.13 -7.42 9.89
N LEU A 172 -16.17 -8.34 9.97
CA LEU A 172 -16.31 -9.71 9.48
C LEU A 172 -17.14 -10.59 10.43
N GLY A 173 -17.25 -10.18 11.69
CA GLY A 173 -18.02 -10.87 12.71
C GLY A 173 -17.21 -11.92 13.48
N PRO A 174 -17.79 -12.48 14.55
CA PRO A 174 -17.11 -13.43 15.44
C PRO A 174 -16.97 -14.83 14.85
N ASP A 175 -17.78 -15.16 13.85
CA ASP A 175 -17.77 -16.47 13.21
C ASP A 175 -16.62 -16.59 12.23
N ARG A 176 -16.02 -17.78 12.16
CA ARG A 176 -15.02 -18.09 11.14
C ARG A 176 -15.67 -17.97 9.75
N LEU A 177 -14.97 -17.33 8.82
CA LEU A 177 -15.34 -17.35 7.40
C LEU A 177 -15.51 -18.79 6.92
N ASP A 178 -16.53 -19.02 6.09
CA ASP A 178 -16.71 -20.34 5.50
C ASP A 178 -15.51 -20.73 4.62
N GLU A 179 -15.32 -22.03 4.39
CA GLU A 179 -14.18 -22.55 3.64
C GLU A 179 -14.06 -21.93 2.23
N PRO A 180 -15.14 -21.76 1.44
CA PRO A 180 -15.05 -21.10 0.14
C PRO A 180 -14.55 -19.65 0.21
N THR A 181 -15.04 -18.87 1.18
CA THR A 181 -14.63 -17.48 1.36
C THR A 181 -13.17 -17.41 1.82
N LEU A 182 -12.76 -18.30 2.73
CA LEU A 182 -11.38 -18.37 3.19
C LEU A 182 -10.41 -18.76 2.06
N ALA A 183 -10.78 -19.73 1.22
CA ALA A 183 -9.99 -20.13 0.05
C ALA A 183 -9.85 -18.96 -0.94
N THR A 184 -10.95 -18.22 -1.17
CA THR A 184 -10.95 -17.02 -2.01
C THR A 184 -10.07 -15.91 -1.42
N ALA A 185 -10.15 -15.67 -0.11
CA ALA A 185 -9.32 -14.68 0.57
C ALA A 185 -7.82 -15.01 0.46
N HIS A 186 -7.49 -16.30 0.55
CA HIS A 186 -6.13 -16.78 0.38
C HIS A 186 -5.61 -16.55 -1.04
N GLU A 187 -6.40 -16.86 -2.07
CA GLU A 187 -6.06 -16.57 -3.47
C GLU A 187 -5.83 -15.06 -3.70
N TYR A 188 -6.73 -14.21 -3.18
CA TYR A 188 -6.59 -12.76 -3.28
C TYR A 188 -5.33 -12.26 -2.58
N GLY A 189 -5.03 -12.78 -1.39
CA GLY A 189 -3.83 -12.43 -0.64
C GLY A 189 -2.54 -12.78 -1.38
N LEU A 190 -2.46 -13.98 -1.97
CA LEU A 190 -1.29 -14.38 -2.76
C LEU A 190 -1.05 -13.48 -3.98
N LEU A 191 -2.12 -13.07 -4.68
CA LEU A 191 -2.01 -12.16 -5.82
C LEU A 191 -1.58 -10.76 -5.39
N LEU A 192 -2.14 -10.23 -4.30
CA LEU A 192 -1.72 -8.93 -3.73
C LEU A 192 -0.22 -8.93 -3.42
N GLN A 193 0.29 -10.00 -2.82
CA GLN A 193 1.72 -10.13 -2.52
C GLN A 193 2.59 -10.26 -3.75
N ALA A 194 2.18 -11.08 -4.72
CA ALA A 194 2.90 -11.22 -5.98
C ALA A 194 3.00 -9.85 -6.69
N TYR A 195 1.94 -9.05 -6.66
CA TYR A 195 1.94 -7.71 -7.23
C TYR A 195 2.72 -6.69 -6.41
N GLU A 196 2.76 -6.81 -5.08
CA GLU A 196 3.65 -5.99 -4.25
C GLU A 196 5.13 -6.31 -4.53
N HIS A 197 5.49 -7.58 -4.68
CA HIS A 197 6.84 -7.95 -5.11
C HIS A 197 7.16 -7.41 -6.51
N LEU A 198 6.24 -7.54 -7.47
CA LEU A 198 6.41 -6.97 -8.81
C LEU A 198 6.60 -5.45 -8.77
N PHE A 199 5.89 -4.74 -7.89
CA PHE A 199 6.07 -3.30 -7.67
C PHE A 199 7.51 -3.00 -7.25
N TRP A 200 8.05 -3.73 -6.28
CA TRP A 200 9.41 -3.51 -5.82
C TRP A 200 10.48 -3.93 -6.84
N ASP A 201 10.30 -5.05 -7.53
CA ASP A 201 11.19 -5.51 -8.60
C ASP A 201 11.25 -4.49 -9.75
N THR A 202 10.09 -3.92 -10.09
CA THR A 202 9.98 -2.88 -11.13
C THR A 202 10.77 -1.64 -10.74
N LEU A 203 10.71 -1.22 -9.47
CA LEU A 203 11.48 -0.07 -8.99
C LEU A 203 12.98 -0.38 -8.82
N GLY A 204 13.33 -1.64 -8.52
CA GLY A 204 14.71 -2.07 -8.29
C GLY A 204 15.60 -2.07 -9.54
N VAL A 205 15.01 -2.00 -10.74
CA VAL A 205 15.74 -1.97 -12.02
C VAL A 205 15.85 -0.57 -12.65
N ILE A 206 15.28 0.44 -11.99
CA ILE A 206 15.30 1.82 -12.48
C ILE A 206 16.66 2.39 -12.09
N ASP A 207 17.52 2.55 -13.09
CA ASP A 207 18.94 2.92 -12.99
C ASP A 207 19.95 1.76 -12.78
N ALA A 208 19.55 0.51 -13.09
CA ALA A 208 20.48 -0.61 -13.28
C ALA A 208 21.17 -0.60 -14.65
#